data_AF-A0A3D0TWR2-F1
#
_entry.id   AF-A0A3D0TWR2-F1
#
_cell.length_a   1.000
_cell.length_b   1.000
_cell.length_c   1.000
_cell.angle_alpha   90.00
_cell.angle_beta   90.00
_cell.angle_gamma   90.00
#
_symmetry.space_group_name_H-M   'P 1'
#
loop_
_entity.id
_entity.type
_entity.pdbx_description
1 polymer ?
#
loop_
_entity_poly.entity_id
_entity_poly.type
_entity_poly.pdbx_seq_one_letter_code
_entity_poly.pdbx_strand_id
1 'polypeptide(L)'
;MDTQPGGVRVAAGEKQTTQWMIVDNEIGIRNAHWWVLEAAQRADREERFPPKRRWRSWWGPRQADGWSTSSMQVHGSIGVTTDLPLAVLVPASCASDASARGRARFSV
;
A
#
# COMPACT_ATOMS: atom_id res chain seq x y z
N MET A 1 -0.11 -24.23 -10.38
CA MET A 1 0.79 -24.26 -11.56
C MET A 1 -0.16 -24.30 -12.73
N ASP A 2 -0.40 -23.15 -13.37
CA ASP A 2 -1.57 -22.98 -14.23
C ASP A 2 -1.09 -23.09 -15.67
N THR A 3 -1.29 -24.27 -16.25
CA THR A 3 -0.99 -24.56 -17.66
C THR A 3 -2.10 -24.02 -18.54
N GLN A 4 -1.77 -23.08 -19.43
CA GLN A 4 -2.62 -22.71 -20.57
C GLN A 4 -2.74 -23.92 -21.54
N PRO A 5 -3.84 -24.04 -22.32
CA PRO A 5 -3.98 -25.10 -23.30
C PRO A 5 -2.89 -24.95 -24.37
N GLY A 6 -1.91 -25.85 -24.37
CA GLY A 6 -0.73 -25.78 -25.24
C GLY A 6 0.62 -26.03 -24.56
N GLY A 7 0.65 -26.26 -23.24
CA GLY A 7 1.86 -26.70 -22.54
C GLY A 7 2.94 -25.63 -22.35
N VAL A 8 2.68 -24.38 -22.75
CA VAL A 8 3.58 -23.25 -22.51
C VAL A 8 3.54 -22.88 -21.03
N ARG A 9 4.72 -22.89 -20.40
CA ARG A 9 4.89 -22.39 -19.04
C ARG A 9 4.89 -20.87 -19.08
N VAL A 10 3.80 -20.28 -18.59
CA VAL A 10 3.67 -18.83 -18.48
C VAL A 10 4.41 -18.39 -17.23
N ALA A 11 5.34 -17.44 -17.37
CA ALA A 11 6.01 -16.84 -16.22
C ALA A 11 4.98 -16.12 -15.32
N ALA A 12 5.24 -15.97 -14.02
CA ALA A 12 4.32 -15.28 -13.13
C ALA A 12 3.97 -13.86 -13.62
N GLY A 13 4.93 -13.15 -14.24
CA GLY A 13 4.73 -11.82 -14.81
C GLY A 13 3.94 -11.77 -16.13
N GLU A 14 3.71 -12.90 -16.79
CA GLU A 14 2.91 -12.98 -18.03
C GLU A 14 1.44 -13.32 -17.74
N LYS A 15 1.11 -13.66 -16.49
CA LYS A 15 -0.27 -13.86 -16.06
C LYS A 15 -0.97 -12.51 -15.94
N GLN A 16 -2.09 -12.36 -16.64
CA GLN A 16 -2.87 -11.13 -16.66
C GLN A 16 -3.23 -10.63 -15.24
N THR A 17 -3.60 -11.51 -14.32
CA THR A 17 -3.93 -11.14 -12.93
C THR A 17 -2.74 -10.52 -12.20
N THR A 18 -1.54 -11.09 -12.36
CA THR A 18 -0.31 -10.54 -11.77
C THR A 18 0.03 -9.18 -12.38
N GLN A 19 -0.19 -9.01 -13.68
CA GLN A 19 0.01 -7.72 -14.35
C GLN A 19 -0.94 -6.64 -13.81
N TRP A 20 -2.22 -6.95 -13.63
CA TRP A 20 -3.19 -6.03 -13.03
C TRP A 20 -2.77 -5.60 -11.63
N MET A 21 -2.30 -6.55 -10.81
CA MET A 21 -1.82 -6.24 -9.46
C MET A 21 -0.59 -5.31 -9.47
N ILE A 22 0.31 -5.46 -10.45
CA ILE A 22 1.46 -4.57 -10.61
C ILE A 22 1.02 -3.17 -11.07
N VAL A 23 0.12 -3.11 -12.06
CA VAL A 23 -0.41 -1.85 -12.61
C VAL A 23 -1.15 -1.05 -11.54
N ASP A 24 -1.98 -1.72 -10.72
CA ASP A 24 -2.73 -1.07 -9.63
C ASP A 24 -1.79 -0.49 -8.57
N ASN A 25 -0.71 -1.21 -8.23
CA ASN A 25 0.31 -0.71 -7.31
C ASN A 25 1.03 0.51 -7.89
N GLU A 26 1.41 0.48 -9.18
CA GLU A 26 2.07 1.61 -9.86
C GLU A 26 1.19 2.86 -9.89
N ILE A 27 -0.09 2.70 -10.27
CA ILE A 27 -1.08 3.79 -10.29
C ILE A 27 -1.25 4.37 -8.89
N GLY A 28 -1.37 3.51 -7.87
CA GLY A 28 -1.50 3.90 -6.48
C GLY A 28 -0.32 4.75 -5.99
N ILE A 29 0.91 4.27 -6.22
CA ILE A 29 2.15 4.94 -5.80
C ILE A 29 2.30 6.29 -6.50
N ARG A 30 2.04 6.36 -7.81
CA ARG A 30 2.06 7.63 -8.55
C ARG A 30 1.06 8.63 -8.00
N ASN A 31 -0.16 8.20 -7.71
CA ASN A 31 -1.19 9.06 -7.13
C ASN A 31 -0.79 9.58 -5.75
N ALA A 32 -0.24 8.71 -4.89
CA ALA A 32 0.27 9.14 -3.59
C ALA A 32 1.39 10.17 -3.71
N HIS A 33 2.31 9.97 -4.65
CA HIS A 33 3.40 10.91 -4.92
C HIS A 33 2.85 12.29 -5.31
N TRP A 34 1.92 12.37 -6.26
CA TRP A 34 1.30 13.63 -6.64
C TRP A 34 0.60 14.32 -5.48
N TRP A 35 -0.05 13.55 -4.60
CA TRP A 35 -0.74 14.12 -3.46
C TRP A 35 0.17 14.70 -2.40
N VAL A 36 1.34 14.09 -2.18
CA VAL A 36 2.39 14.59 -1.30
C VAL A 36 2.99 15.87 -1.87
N LEU A 37 3.33 15.89 -3.16
CA LEU A 37 3.90 17.07 -3.81
C LEU A 37 2.94 18.26 -3.77
N GLU A 38 1.66 18.06 -4.08
CA GLU A 38 0.66 19.13 -3.98
C GLU A 38 0.44 19.57 -2.50
N ALA A 39 0.57 18.65 -1.54
CA ALA A 39 0.47 18.99 -0.11
C ALA A 39 1.71 19.72 0.43
N ALA A 40 2.89 19.51 -0.17
CA ALA A 40 4.12 20.24 0.09
C ALA A 40 4.03 21.66 -0.52
N GLN A 41 3.66 21.75 -1.80
CA GLN A 41 3.49 23.04 -2.48
C GLN A 41 2.45 23.94 -1.79
N ARG A 42 1.35 23.38 -1.28
CA ARG A 42 0.38 24.16 -0.48
C ARG A 42 0.92 24.57 0.89
N ALA A 43 1.79 23.77 1.50
CA ALA A 43 2.42 24.13 2.77
C ALA A 43 3.42 25.28 2.56
N ASP A 44 4.17 25.27 1.46
CA ASP A 44 5.11 26.34 1.10
C ASP A 44 4.39 27.68 0.81
N ARG A 45 3.11 27.62 0.41
CA ARG A 45 2.26 28.80 0.17
C ARG A 45 1.50 29.28 1.41
N GLU A 46 1.75 28.69 2.57
CA GLU A 46 1.07 29.00 3.84
C GLU A 46 -0.48 28.91 3.77
N GLU A 47 -1.01 28.12 2.83
CA GLU A 47 -2.46 27.94 2.70
C GLU A 47 -3.00 27.15 3.90
N ARG A 48 -3.99 27.71 4.59
CA ARG A 48 -4.58 27.14 5.81
C ARG A 48 -5.08 25.71 5.56
N PHE A 49 -4.56 24.76 6.32
CA PHE A 49 -4.74 23.31 6.18
C PHE A 49 -6.21 22.86 6.05
N PRO A 50 -6.72 22.61 4.83
CA PRO A 50 -8.11 22.22 4.64
C PRO A 50 -8.30 20.71 4.87
N PRO A 51 -9.55 20.24 5.03
CA PRO A 51 -9.89 18.80 5.19
C PRO A 51 -9.28 17.88 4.11
N LYS A 52 -8.99 18.42 2.92
CA LYS A 52 -8.26 17.72 1.85
C LYS A 52 -6.86 17.23 2.25
N ARG A 53 -6.15 17.91 3.15
CA ARG A 53 -4.80 17.50 3.59
C ARG A 53 -4.86 16.36 4.61
N ARG A 54 -5.87 16.38 5.49
CA ARG A 54 -6.16 15.26 6.42
C ARG A 54 -6.52 13.99 5.66
N TRP A 55 -7.37 14.12 4.63
CA TRP A 55 -7.68 13.01 3.73
C TRP A 55 -6.43 12.39 3.10
N ARG A 56 -5.52 13.22 2.57
CA ARG A 56 -4.27 12.75 1.92
C ARG A 56 -3.33 12.04 2.90
N SER A 57 -3.14 12.63 4.08
CA SER A 57 -2.30 12.05 5.14
C SER A 57 -2.83 10.69 5.62
N TRP A 58 -4.15 10.47 5.57
CA TRP A 58 -4.77 9.21 5.94
C TRP A 58 -4.79 8.18 4.80
N TRP A 59 -5.07 8.60 3.56
CA TRP A 59 -5.25 7.70 2.43
C TRP A 59 -3.95 7.02 2.00
N GLY A 60 -2.84 7.75 1.95
CA GLY A 60 -1.55 7.21 1.49
C GLY A 60 -1.10 5.98 2.30
N PRO A 61 -1.00 6.08 3.64
CA PRO A 61 -0.62 4.95 4.49
C PRO A 61 -1.60 3.77 4.40
N ARG A 62 -2.91 4.04 4.31
CA ARG A 62 -3.93 2.98 4.21
C ARG A 62 -3.85 2.19 2.91
N GLN A 63 -3.49 2.86 1.81
CA GLN A 63 -3.28 2.18 0.53
C GLN A 63 -1.95 1.42 0.48
N ALA A 64 -0.92 1.89 1.19
CA ALA A 64 0.37 1.23 1.27
C ALA A 64 0.28 -0.19 1.86
N ASP A 65 -0.61 -0.41 2.84
CA ASP A 65 -0.91 -1.75 3.37
C ASP A 65 -1.41 -2.71 2.26
N GLY A 66 -2.28 -2.19 1.39
CA GLY A 66 -2.84 -2.94 0.25
C GLY A 66 -1.77 -3.29 -0.79
N TRP A 67 -0.87 -2.34 -1.11
CA TRP A 67 0.20 -2.57 -2.09
C TRP A 67 1.24 -3.59 -1.59
N SER A 68 1.58 -3.53 -0.30
CA SER A 68 2.46 -4.53 0.32
C SER A 68 1.82 -5.92 0.30
N THR A 69 0.54 -6.01 0.67
CA THR A 69 -0.20 -7.29 0.66
C THR A 69 -0.32 -7.88 -0.75
N SER A 70 -0.63 -7.04 -1.73
CA SER A 70 -0.64 -7.41 -3.15
C SER A 70 0.73 -7.90 -3.63
N SER A 71 1.81 -7.23 -3.20
CA SER A 71 3.18 -7.63 -3.54
C SER A 71 3.56 -8.98 -2.93
N MET A 72 3.18 -9.26 -1.68
CA MET A 72 3.35 -10.59 -1.08
C MET A 72 2.56 -11.66 -1.83
N GLN A 73 1.33 -11.35 -2.26
CA GLN A 73 0.48 -12.26 -3.00
C GLN A 73 1.03 -12.60 -4.39
N VAL A 74 1.71 -11.67 -5.08
CA VAL A 74 2.42 -11.95 -6.34
C VAL A 74 3.57 -12.93 -6.13
N HIS A 75 4.26 -12.86 -5.00
CA HIS A 75 5.38 -13.74 -4.66
C HIS A 75 4.92 -15.09 -4.06
N GLY A 76 3.69 -15.18 -3.55
CA GLY A 76 3.17 -16.41 -2.94
C GLY A 76 3.83 -16.67 -1.59
N SER A 77 4.18 -17.94 -1.29
CA SER A 77 4.72 -18.32 0.02
C SER A 77 6.06 -17.65 0.35
N ILE A 78 6.91 -17.40 -0.65
CA ILE A 78 8.19 -16.70 -0.44
C ILE A 78 7.96 -15.24 -0.03
N GLY A 79 6.85 -14.63 -0.41
CA GLY A 79 6.49 -13.27 0.00
C GLY A 79 6.20 -13.14 1.51
N VAL A 80 5.89 -14.24 2.19
CA VAL A 80 5.61 -14.29 3.63
C VAL A 80 6.88 -14.62 4.45
N THR A 81 7.91 -15.14 3.78
CA THR A 81 9.20 -15.46 4.42
C THR A 81 10.03 -14.19 4.67
N THR A 82 10.91 -14.24 5.66
CA THR A 82 11.83 -13.12 5.99
C THR A 82 12.93 -12.93 4.95
N ASP A 83 13.03 -13.82 3.95
CA ASP A 83 14.02 -13.77 2.87
C ASP A 83 13.79 -12.59 1.92
N LEU A 84 12.56 -12.08 1.84
CA LEU A 84 12.22 -10.88 1.09
C LEU A 84 11.80 -9.77 2.06
N PRO A 85 12.24 -8.52 1.86
CA PRO A 85 11.82 -7.38 2.67
C PRO A 85 10.38 -6.93 2.32
N LEU A 86 9.47 -7.84 2.00
CA LEU A 86 8.07 -7.53 1.71
C LEU A 86 7.22 -7.56 2.97
N ALA A 87 7.46 -8.53 3.86
CA ALA A 87 6.77 -8.64 5.14
C ALA A 87 7.03 -7.44 6.07
N VAL A 88 8.20 -6.81 5.98
CA VAL A 88 8.54 -5.59 6.74
C VAL A 88 7.85 -4.33 6.20
N LEU A 89 7.47 -4.35 4.91
CA LEU A 89 6.78 -3.23 4.27
C LEU A 89 5.29 -3.20 4.58
N VAL A 90 4.73 -4.21 5.24
CA VAL A 90 3.37 -4.18 5.77
C VAL A 90 3.36 -3.14 6.91
N PRO A 91 2.79 -1.95 6.68
CA PRO A 91 2.85 -0.88 7.65
C PRO A 91 2.07 -1.21 8.93
N ALA A 92 2.53 -0.61 10.02
CA ALA A 92 1.94 -0.64 11.35
C ALA A 92 0.60 0.13 11.45
N SER A 93 -0.18 0.26 10.37
CA SER A 93 -1.49 0.94 10.41
C SER A 93 -2.47 0.22 11.35
N CYS A 94 -2.39 -1.12 11.42
CA CYS A 94 -3.07 -1.92 12.44
C CYS A 94 -2.55 -1.62 13.87
N ALA A 95 -1.28 -1.23 14.02
CA ALA A 95 -0.69 -0.92 15.33
C ALA A 95 -1.11 0.48 15.84
N SER A 96 -1.35 1.44 14.96
CA SER A 96 -1.85 2.77 15.36
C SER A 96 -3.32 2.76 15.78
N ASP A 97 -4.15 1.85 15.26
CA ASP A 97 -5.52 1.61 15.73
C ASP A 97 -5.59 0.86 17.08
N ALA A 98 -4.54 0.11 17.45
CA ALA A 98 -4.41 -0.48 18.78
C ALA A 98 -4.07 0.60 19.85
N SER A 99 -3.24 1.59 19.50
CA SER A 99 -2.91 2.71 20.37
C SER A 99 -4.07 3.70 20.58
N ALA A 100 -4.96 3.83 19.59
CA ALA A 100 -6.17 4.65 19.70
C ALA A 100 -7.24 4.02 20.63
N ARG A 101 -7.37 2.68 20.63
CA ARG A 101 -8.30 1.96 21.52
C ARG A 101 -7.79 1.84 22.96
N GLY A 102 -6.47 1.91 23.18
CA GLY A 102 -5.86 1.89 24.51
C GLY A 102 -5.96 3.20 25.31
N ARG A 103 -6.23 4.35 24.65
CA ARG A 103 -6.31 5.66 25.32
C ARG A 103 -7.72 6.12 25.69
N ALA A 104 -8.76 5.40 25.27
CA ALA A 104 -10.15 5.73 25.60
C ALA A 104 -10.64 5.16 26.96
N ARG A 105 -9.74 4.62 27.79
CA ARG A 105 -10.06 4.03 29.10
C ARG A 105 -9.15 4.55 30.21
N PHE A 106 -9.02 5.86 30.38
CA PHE A 106 -8.65 6.47 31.68
C PHE A 106 -9.01 7.97 31.63
N SER A 107 -10.26 8.28 31.94
CA SER A 107 -10.64 9.55 32.58
C SER A 107 -11.76 9.22 33.56
N VAL A 108 -11.38 9.02 34.82
CA VAL A 108 -12.22 9.27 36.00
C VAL A 108 -11.91 10.70 36.43
#